data_AF-A0A1Q9QWI2-F1
#
_entry.id   AF-A0A1Q9QWI2-F1
#
_cell.length_a   1.000
_cell.length_b   1.000
_cell.length_c   1.000
_cell.angle_alpha   90.00
_cell.angle_beta   90.00
_cell.angle_gamma   90.00
#
_symmetry.space_group_name_H-M   'P 1'
#
loop_
_entity.id
_entity.type
_entity.pdbx_description
1 polymer ?
#
loop_
_entity_poly.entity_id
_entity_poly.type
_entity_poly.pdbx_seq_one_letter_code
_entity_poly.pdbx_strand_id
1 'polypeptide(L)'
;MQEPSFLNNEIRDLLMDCGLFDQLQPGDFAAAAGYFALSSMAAGEVIFREGDAGTFMGIIVAGQVAVRKTDAEGHEVDIAVLRKGRAFGEMAVLDGERRSASCVAASDCQLLSLGKDALEKMLNDAPKIAAKVIRALAVALSKRLRMADGQLLAQQV
;
A
#
# COMPACT_ATOMS: atom_id res chain seq x y z
N MET A 1 14.79 -18.27 14.23
CA MET A 1 15.12 -16.84 14.06
C MET A 1 15.75 -16.72 12.68
N GLN A 2 15.02 -16.25 11.67
CA GLN A 2 15.57 -16.10 10.32
C GLN A 2 16.63 -15.00 10.35
N GLU A 3 17.80 -15.23 9.74
CA GLU A 3 18.84 -14.20 9.70
C GLU A 3 18.33 -12.96 8.93
N PRO A 4 18.64 -11.73 9.38
CA PRO A 4 18.16 -10.48 8.75
C PRO A 4 18.42 -10.37 7.24
N SER A 5 19.42 -11.11 6.73
CA SER A 5 19.77 -11.18 5.31
C SER A 5 18.72 -11.90 4.45
N PHE A 6 18.11 -12.99 4.94
CA PHE A 6 17.14 -13.77 4.17
C PHE A 6 15.81 -13.03 4.02
N LEU A 7 15.30 -12.44 5.09
CA LEU A 7 14.04 -11.68 5.05
C LEU A 7 14.16 -10.44 4.15
N ASN A 8 15.31 -9.73 4.20
CA ASN A 8 15.55 -8.60 3.30
C ASN A 8 15.64 -9.04 1.83
N ASN A 9 16.19 -10.21 1.54
CA ASN A 9 16.21 -10.75 0.18
C ASN A 9 14.78 -11.10 -0.29
N GLU A 10 13.97 -11.72 0.56
CA GLU A 10 12.57 -12.01 0.25
C GLU A 10 11.77 -10.73 -0.02
N ILE A 11 11.89 -9.71 0.84
CA ILE A 11 11.23 -8.41 0.64
C ILE A 11 11.70 -7.75 -0.66
N ARG A 12 13.01 -7.78 -0.95
CA ARG A 12 13.57 -7.28 -2.21
C ARG A 12 12.89 -7.96 -3.41
N ASP A 13 12.78 -9.28 -3.39
CA ASP A 13 12.20 -10.07 -4.48
C ASP A 13 10.71 -9.75 -4.65
N LEU A 14 9.98 -9.63 -3.54
CA LEU A 14 8.58 -9.22 -3.56
C LEU A 14 8.37 -7.78 -4.08
N LEU A 15 9.28 -6.84 -3.75
CA LEU A 15 9.25 -5.48 -4.29
C LEU A 15 9.49 -5.46 -5.80
N MET A 16 10.37 -6.33 -6.32
CA MET A 16 10.59 -6.49 -7.76
C MET A 16 9.35 -7.05 -8.46
N ASP A 17 8.70 -8.05 -7.85
CA ASP A 17 7.56 -8.76 -8.46
C ASP A 17 6.22 -8.03 -8.34
N CYS A 18 6.10 -7.01 -7.48
CA CYS A 18 4.82 -6.34 -7.25
C CYS A 18 4.37 -5.44 -8.41
N GLY A 19 5.26 -5.09 -9.34
CA GLY A 19 4.93 -4.27 -10.52
C GLY A 19 4.51 -2.83 -10.21
N LEU A 20 4.77 -2.34 -8.99
CA LEU A 20 4.50 -0.96 -8.58
C LEU A 20 5.68 -0.04 -8.90
N PHE A 21 6.91 -0.57 -8.87
CA PHE A 21 8.13 0.21 -8.81
C PHE A 21 9.00 0.14 -10.08
N ASP A 22 8.40 0.43 -11.24
CA ASP A 22 9.04 0.31 -12.56
C ASP A 22 10.32 1.15 -12.75
N GLN A 23 10.58 2.12 -11.86
CA GLN A 23 11.75 3.01 -11.96
C GLN A 23 12.90 2.66 -11.00
N LEU A 24 12.70 1.70 -10.10
CA LEU A 24 13.76 1.18 -9.25
C LEU A 24 14.68 0.29 -10.10
N GLN A 25 16.00 0.50 -9.94
CA GLN A 25 17.03 -0.37 -10.50
C GLN A 25 17.31 -1.52 -9.54
N PRO A 26 17.95 -2.62 -9.97
CA PRO A 26 18.23 -3.78 -9.11
C PRO A 26 18.90 -3.43 -7.77
N GLY A 27 19.86 -2.49 -7.78
CA GLY A 27 20.52 -2.02 -6.56
C GLY A 27 19.61 -1.19 -5.62
N ASP A 28 18.60 -0.51 -6.17
CA ASP A 28 17.67 0.27 -5.35
C ASP A 28 16.71 -0.65 -4.57
N PHE A 29 16.34 -1.81 -5.12
CA PHE A 29 15.44 -2.75 -4.43
C PHE A 29 16.06 -3.31 -3.14
N ALA A 30 17.35 -3.63 -3.16
CA ALA A 30 18.05 -4.11 -1.97
C ALA A 30 18.10 -3.07 -0.86
N ALA A 31 18.33 -1.80 -1.22
CA ALA A 31 18.32 -0.70 -0.27
C ALA A 31 16.90 -0.34 0.20
N ALA A 32 15.90 -0.39 -0.68
CA ALA A 32 14.49 -0.17 -0.33
C ALA A 32 13.97 -1.24 0.63
N ALA A 33 14.36 -2.51 0.46
CA ALA A 33 13.88 -3.63 1.26
C ALA A 33 14.04 -3.42 2.77
N GLY A 34 15.14 -2.79 3.21
CA GLY A 34 15.40 -2.51 4.63
C GLY A 34 14.42 -1.52 5.30
N TYR A 35 13.54 -0.87 4.52
CA TYR A 35 12.50 0.03 5.03
C TYR A 35 11.11 -0.60 5.05
N PHE A 36 10.94 -1.76 4.42
CA PHE A 36 9.66 -2.47 4.38
C PHE A 36 9.65 -3.61 5.39
N ALA A 37 8.46 -3.98 5.83
CA ALA A 37 8.23 -5.20 6.59
C ALA A 37 7.26 -6.12 5.84
N LEU A 38 7.41 -7.43 6.02
CA LEU A 38 6.48 -8.43 5.50
C LEU A 38 5.53 -8.85 6.61
N SER A 39 4.21 -8.78 6.36
CA SER A 39 3.18 -9.25 7.29
C SER A 39 2.19 -10.18 6.59
N SER A 40 1.59 -11.09 7.38
CA SER A 40 0.51 -11.97 6.93
C SER A 40 -0.77 -11.60 7.67
N MET A 41 -1.89 -11.54 6.95
CA MET A 41 -3.22 -11.24 7.50
C MET A 41 -4.19 -12.34 7.11
N ALA A 42 -5.00 -12.81 8.05
CA ALA A 42 -6.01 -13.84 7.77
C ALA A 42 -7.24 -13.22 7.10
N ALA A 43 -7.98 -14.01 6.33
CA ALA A 43 -9.27 -13.57 5.78
C ALA A 43 -10.20 -13.04 6.88
N GLY A 44 -10.77 -11.86 6.66
CA GLY A 44 -11.64 -11.14 7.60
C GLY A 44 -10.91 -10.22 8.57
N GLU A 45 -9.57 -10.25 8.63
CA GLU A 45 -8.79 -9.42 9.54
C GLU A 45 -8.81 -7.94 9.10
N VAL A 46 -9.08 -7.04 10.05
CA VAL A 46 -9.10 -5.60 9.81
C VAL A 46 -7.66 -5.08 9.84
N ILE A 47 -7.22 -4.48 8.74
CA ILE A 47 -5.87 -3.92 8.60
C ILE A 47 -5.81 -2.51 9.22
N PHE A 48 -6.82 -1.69 8.96
CA PHE A 48 -7.09 -0.42 9.64
C PHE A 48 -8.52 0.05 9.36
N ARG A 49 -9.04 0.96 10.19
CA ARG A 49 -10.40 1.51 10.05
C ARG A 49 -10.38 2.92 9.48
N GLU A 50 -11.47 3.29 8.82
CA GLU A 50 -11.75 4.68 8.44
C GLU A 50 -11.65 5.60 9.67
N GLY A 51 -11.01 6.75 9.51
CA GLY A 51 -10.80 7.71 10.60
C GLY A 51 -9.64 7.41 11.55
N ASP A 52 -8.98 6.23 11.47
CA ASP A 52 -7.78 5.94 12.24
C ASP A 52 -6.61 6.85 11.83
N ALA A 53 -5.60 6.97 12.69
CA ALA A 53 -4.35 7.61 12.32
C ALA A 53 -3.60 6.77 11.26
N GLY A 54 -3.06 7.41 10.23
CA GLY A 54 -2.28 6.76 9.19
C GLY A 54 -0.82 6.51 9.59
N THR A 55 -0.51 5.30 10.06
CA THR A 55 0.86 4.96 10.53
C THR A 55 1.69 4.17 9.51
N PHE A 56 1.06 3.53 8.54
CA PHE A 56 1.72 2.76 7.48
C PHE A 56 0.88 2.66 6.21
N MET A 57 1.51 2.29 5.11
CA MET A 57 0.85 1.89 3.87
C MET A 57 1.18 0.45 3.54
N GLY A 58 0.34 -0.22 2.75
CA GLY A 58 0.51 -1.61 2.36
C GLY A 58 0.62 -1.79 0.85
N ILE A 59 1.32 -2.84 0.43
CA ILE A 59 1.36 -3.36 -0.94
C ILE A 59 0.96 -4.83 -0.88
N ILE A 60 -0.05 -5.21 -1.65
CA ILE A 60 -0.54 -6.58 -1.69
C ILE A 60 0.42 -7.42 -2.53
N VAL A 61 1.08 -8.41 -1.93
CA VAL A 61 1.96 -9.35 -2.66
C VAL A 61 1.31 -10.71 -2.87
N ALA A 62 0.35 -11.08 -2.02
CA ALA A 62 -0.58 -12.17 -2.22
C ALA A 62 -1.93 -11.85 -1.55
N GLY A 63 -3.02 -12.42 -2.08
CA GLY A 63 -4.38 -12.23 -1.54
C GLY A 63 -5.14 -11.03 -2.10
N GLN A 64 -6.19 -10.62 -1.37
CA GLN A 64 -7.11 -9.55 -1.74
C GLN A 64 -7.50 -8.71 -0.52
N VAL A 65 -7.59 -7.40 -0.69
CA VAL A 65 -8.00 -6.46 0.37
C VAL A 65 -9.26 -5.73 -0.06
N ALA A 66 -10.32 -5.81 0.74
CA ALA A 66 -11.52 -5.01 0.57
C ALA A 66 -11.32 -3.62 1.17
N VAL A 67 -11.70 -2.59 0.42
CA VAL A 67 -11.75 -1.19 0.86
C VAL A 67 -13.19 -0.85 1.16
N ARG A 68 -13.48 -0.43 2.39
CA ARG A 68 -14.82 -0.13 2.89
C ARG A 68 -14.95 1.32 3.29
N LYS A 69 -16.11 1.90 3.00
CA LYS A 69 -16.49 3.22 3.50
C LYS A 69 -17.79 3.14 4.30
N THR A 70 -17.91 4.04 5.25
CA THR A 70 -19.16 4.26 5.98
C THR A 70 -20.08 5.17 5.16
N ASP A 71 -21.31 4.72 4.87
CA ASP A 71 -22.32 5.55 4.22
C ASP A 71 -22.97 6.58 5.18
N ALA A 72 -23.94 7.35 4.69
CA ALA A 72 -24.59 8.39 5.48
C ALA A 72 -25.44 7.82 6.64
N GLU A 73 -25.88 6.58 6.50
CA GLU A 73 -26.69 5.82 7.46
C GLU A 73 -25.83 5.06 8.48
N GLY A 74 -24.51 5.06 8.32
CA GLY A 74 -23.55 4.42 9.22
C GLY A 74 -23.21 2.97 8.88
N HIS A 75 -23.59 2.46 7.70
CA HIS A 75 -23.26 1.11 7.26
C HIS A 75 -21.91 1.08 6.54
N GLU A 76 -21.12 0.02 6.79
CA GLU A 76 -19.91 -0.23 6.00
C GLU A 76 -20.25 -0.86 4.65
N VAL A 77 -19.81 -0.21 3.57
CA VAL A 77 -20.02 -0.64 2.18
C VAL A 77 -18.67 -0.89 1.50
N ASP A 78 -18.52 -2.04 0.83
CA ASP A 78 -17.36 -2.33 -0.01
C ASP A 78 -17.36 -1.42 -1.24
N ILE A 79 -16.37 -0.53 -1.35
CA ILE A 79 -16.21 0.38 -2.50
C ILE A 79 -15.21 -0.13 -3.54
N ALA A 80 -14.30 -1.03 -3.13
CA ALA A 80 -13.34 -1.66 -4.02
C ALA A 80 -12.76 -2.95 -3.41
N VAL A 81 -12.30 -3.87 -4.27
CA VAL A 81 -11.45 -5.00 -3.88
C VAL A 81 -10.13 -4.89 -4.63
N LEU A 82 -9.04 -4.73 -3.86
CA LEU A 82 -7.68 -4.61 -4.35
C LEU A 82 -7.01 -5.99 -4.37
N ARG A 83 -6.13 -6.21 -5.36
CA ARG A 83 -5.42 -7.47 -5.60
C ARG A 83 -3.91 -7.25 -5.59
N LYS A 84 -3.15 -8.34 -5.75
CA LYS A 84 -1.68 -8.32 -5.91
C LYS A 84 -1.20 -7.17 -6.80
N GLY A 85 -0.14 -6.49 -6.36
CA GLY A 85 0.52 -5.36 -7.04
C GLY A 85 -0.11 -3.99 -6.76
N ARG A 86 -1.20 -3.93 -5.98
CA ARG A 86 -1.84 -2.68 -5.59
C ARG A 86 -1.35 -2.19 -4.24
N ALA A 87 -1.04 -0.90 -4.18
CA ALA A 87 -0.81 -0.17 -2.94
C ALA A 87 -2.13 0.34 -2.36
N PHE A 88 -2.21 0.40 -1.03
CA PHE A 88 -3.34 0.95 -0.26
C PHE A 88 -2.85 1.61 1.03
N GLY A 89 -3.68 2.51 1.58
CA GLY A 89 -3.35 3.27 2.80
C GLY A 89 -2.24 4.30 2.61
N GLU A 90 -1.76 4.52 1.39
CA GLU A 90 -0.66 5.44 1.08
C GLU A 90 -1.04 6.92 1.29
N MET A 91 -2.31 7.28 1.12
CA MET A 91 -2.77 8.67 1.25
C MET A 91 -2.38 9.23 2.62
N ALA A 92 -2.84 8.58 3.68
CA ALA A 92 -2.61 9.00 5.07
C ALA A 92 -1.12 9.04 5.48
N VAL A 93 -0.27 8.23 4.83
CA VAL A 93 1.19 8.27 5.05
C VAL A 93 1.82 9.47 4.33
N LEU A 94 1.31 9.83 3.16
CA LEU A 94 1.85 10.89 2.31
C LEU A 94 1.37 12.29 2.72
N ASP A 95 0.10 12.45 3.09
CA ASP A 95 -0.50 13.74 3.45
C ASP A 95 -0.63 13.96 4.98
N GLY A 96 -0.53 12.89 5.78
CA GLY A 96 -0.65 12.95 7.23
C GLY A 96 -2.10 13.02 7.75
N GLU A 97 -3.09 12.90 6.87
CA GLU A 97 -4.51 12.87 7.24
C GLU A 97 -4.92 11.51 7.83
N ARG A 98 -6.15 11.43 8.34
CA ARG A 98 -6.75 10.17 8.81
C ARG A 98 -7.04 9.21 7.65
N ARG A 99 -7.20 7.92 7.97
CA ARG A 99 -7.61 6.91 6.98
C ARG A 99 -8.91 7.33 6.29
N SER A 100 -8.87 7.40 4.96
CA SER A 100 -10.02 7.75 4.14
C SER A 100 -11.06 6.63 3.99
N ALA A 101 -10.70 5.39 4.37
CA ALA A 101 -11.53 4.19 4.27
C ALA A 101 -10.95 3.10 5.18
N SER A 102 -11.79 2.14 5.58
CA SER A 102 -11.38 0.89 6.22
C SER A 102 -10.75 -0.05 5.19
N CYS A 103 -9.79 -0.86 5.60
CA CYS A 103 -9.22 -1.95 4.79
C CYS A 103 -9.28 -3.26 5.56
N VAL A 104 -9.82 -4.29 4.92
CA VAL A 104 -10.03 -5.63 5.50
C VAL A 104 -9.47 -6.67 4.54
N ALA A 105 -8.76 -7.67 5.06
CA ALA A 105 -8.30 -8.80 4.27
C ALA A 105 -9.52 -9.59 3.75
N ALA A 106 -9.77 -9.55 2.44
CA ALA A 106 -10.87 -10.29 1.80
C ALA A 106 -10.52 -11.76 1.54
N SER A 107 -9.24 -12.10 1.60
CA SER A 107 -8.69 -13.46 1.65
C SER A 107 -7.47 -13.46 2.57
N ASP A 108 -6.85 -14.62 2.80
CA ASP A 108 -5.50 -14.64 3.37
C ASP A 108 -4.57 -13.80 2.50
N CYS A 109 -3.81 -12.90 3.14
CA CYS A 109 -2.98 -11.90 2.49
C CYS A 109 -1.55 -11.98 2.98
N GLN A 110 -0.63 -11.69 2.07
CA GLN A 110 0.72 -11.25 2.40
C GLN A 110 0.90 -9.82 1.92
N LEU A 111 1.43 -8.97 2.79
CA LEU A 111 1.54 -7.54 2.59
C LEU A 111 2.97 -7.09 2.85
N LEU A 112 3.50 -6.25 1.96
CA LEU A 112 4.63 -5.41 2.29
C LEU A 112 4.11 -4.11 2.91
N SER A 113 4.64 -3.71 4.05
CA SER A 113 4.26 -2.48 4.73
C SER A 113 5.41 -1.49 4.78
N LEU A 114 5.11 -0.21 4.54
CA LEU A 114 6.03 0.91 4.73
C LEU A 114 5.43 1.84 5.77
N GLY A 115 6.08 1.91 6.94
CA GLY A 115 5.68 2.82 8.01
C GLY A 115 6.00 4.27 7.69
N LYS A 116 5.27 5.20 8.30
CA LYS A 116 5.54 6.64 8.17
C LYS A 116 6.97 6.99 8.57
N ASP A 117 7.40 6.54 9.75
CA ASP A 117 8.75 6.78 10.27
C ASP A 117 9.83 6.14 9.35
N ALA A 118 9.52 4.98 8.75
CA ALA A 118 10.42 4.34 7.80
C ALA A 118 10.53 5.11 6.48
N LEU A 119 9.43 5.70 5.99
CA LEU A 119 9.46 6.60 4.84
C LEU A 119 10.24 7.88 5.16
N GLU A 120 10.04 8.48 6.33
CA GLU A 120 10.82 9.64 6.79
C GLU A 120 12.32 9.32 6.89
N LYS A 121 12.66 8.14 7.43
CA LYS A 121 14.04 7.66 7.45
C LYS A 121 14.59 7.48 6.04
N MET A 122 13.82 6.90 5.13
CA MET A 122 14.23 6.71 3.73
C MET A 122 14.47 8.04 3.01
N LEU A 123 13.66 9.07 3.30
CA LEU A 123 13.84 10.42 2.76
C LEU A 123 15.18 11.04 3.19
N ASN A 124 15.63 10.77 4.41
CA ASN A 124 16.90 11.28 4.94
C ASN A 124 18.10 10.46 4.46
N ASP A 125 18.02 9.13 4.58
CA ASP A 125 19.16 8.23 4.38
C ASP A 125 19.35 7.85 2.90
N ALA A 126 18.27 7.80 2.12
CA ALA A 126 18.26 7.34 0.74
C ALA A 126 17.30 8.18 -0.16
N PRO A 127 17.50 9.51 -0.27
CA PRO A 127 16.54 10.42 -0.91
C PRO A 127 16.22 10.07 -2.36
N LYS A 128 17.18 9.53 -3.12
CA LYS A 128 16.94 9.08 -4.51
C LYS A 128 15.98 7.89 -4.58
N ILE A 129 16.03 6.99 -3.61
CA ILE A 129 15.13 5.83 -3.52
C ILE A 129 13.75 6.31 -3.07
N ALA A 130 13.70 7.15 -2.04
CA ALA A 130 12.45 7.74 -1.57
C ALA A 130 11.71 8.48 -2.70
N ALA A 131 12.41 9.28 -3.50
CA ALA A 131 11.83 9.97 -4.65
C ALA A 131 11.21 9.00 -5.68
N LYS A 132 11.86 7.86 -5.94
CA LYS A 132 11.33 6.82 -6.85
C LYS A 132 10.09 6.13 -6.27
N VAL A 133 10.11 5.80 -4.98
CA VAL A 133 8.97 5.21 -4.26
C VAL A 133 7.78 6.17 -4.27
N ILE A 134 7.99 7.44 -3.88
CA ILE A 134 6.94 8.47 -3.89
C ILE A 134 6.37 8.66 -5.30
N ARG A 135 7.23 8.71 -6.32
CA ARG A 135 6.78 8.82 -7.71
C ARG A 135 5.92 7.62 -8.14
N ALA A 136 6.30 6.41 -7.76
CA ALA A 136 5.51 5.20 -8.04
C ALA A 136 4.12 5.28 -7.39
N LEU A 137 4.04 5.70 -6.12
CA LEU A 137 2.77 5.90 -5.41
C LEU A 137 1.92 7.00 -6.06
N ALA A 138 2.53 8.13 -6.42
CA ALA A 138 1.85 9.23 -7.10
C ALA A 138 1.26 8.79 -8.45
N VAL A 139 2.00 7.99 -9.23
CA VAL A 139 1.52 7.42 -10.49
C VAL A 139 0.36 6.45 -10.24
N ALA A 140 0.43 5.59 -9.21
CA ALA A 140 -0.64 4.66 -8.86
C ALA A 140 -1.92 5.36 -8.41
N LEU A 141 -1.80 6.42 -7.61
CA LEU A 141 -2.90 7.32 -7.21
C LEU A 141 -3.50 8.01 -8.44
N SER A 142 -2.66 8.57 -9.31
CA SER A 142 -3.08 9.26 -10.52
C SER A 142 -3.85 8.34 -11.48
N LYS A 143 -3.41 7.08 -11.63
CA LYS A 143 -4.14 6.06 -12.39
C LYS A 143 -5.50 5.75 -11.76
N ARG A 144 -5.56 5.58 -10.43
CA ARG A 144 -6.82 5.34 -9.70
C ARG A 144 -7.81 6.47 -9.85
N LEU A 145 -7.37 7.72 -9.71
CA LEU A 145 -8.23 8.89 -9.86
C LEU A 145 -8.87 8.95 -11.25
N ARG A 146 -8.05 8.77 -12.31
CA ARG A 146 -8.57 8.70 -13.69
C ARG A 146 -9.61 7.59 -13.89
N MET A 147 -9.43 6.44 -13.25
CA MET A 147 -10.39 5.34 -13.32
C MET A 147 -11.69 5.68 -12.58
N ALA A 148 -11.60 6.28 -11.40
CA ALA A 148 -12.76 6.69 -10.61
C ALA A 148 -13.60 7.77 -11.33
N ASP A 149 -12.93 8.77 -11.91
CA ASP A 149 -13.60 9.83 -12.68
C ASP A 149 -14.39 9.25 -13.87
N GLY A 150 -13.81 8.26 -14.58
CA GLY A 150 -14.48 7.58 -15.68
C GLY A 150 -15.69 6.74 -15.25
N GLN A 151 -15.66 6.17 -14.05
CA GLN A 151 -16.77 5.38 -13.49
C GLN A 151 -17.94 6.27 -13.05
N LEU A 152 -17.67 7.46 -12.52
CA LEU A 152 -18.71 8.43 -12.15
C LEU A 152 -19.52 8.88 -13.37
N LEU A 153 -18.85 9.09 -14.52
CA LEU A 153 -19.53 9.42 -15.77
C LEU A 153 -20.43 8.28 -16.28
N ALA A 154 -20.02 7.02 -16.08
CA ALA A 154 -20.79 5.86 -16.53
C ALA A 154 -22.03 5.58 -15.68
N GLN A 155 -22.14 6.14 -14.47
CA GLN A 155 -23.29 5.99 -13.56
C GLN A 155 -24.36 7.07 -13.74
N GLN A 156 -24.10 8.09 -14.58
CA GLN A 156 -25.03 9.19 -14.87
C GLN A 156 -25.79 9.03 -16.20
N VAL A 157 -25.65 7.87 -16.87
CA VAL A 157 -26.32 7.51 -18.13
C VAL A 157 -27.21 6.30 -17.90
#